data_AF-A0A8H4A2C0-F1
#
_entry.id   AF-A0A8H4A2C0-F1
#
_cell.length_a   1.000
_cell.length_b   1.000
_cell.length_c   1.000
_cell.angle_alpha   90.00
_cell.angle_beta   90.00
_cell.angle_gamma   90.00
#
_symmetry.space_group_name_H-M   'P 1'
#
loop_
_entity.id
_entity.type
_entity.pdbx_description
1 polymer ?
#
loop_
_entity_poly.entity_id
_entity_poly.type
_entity_poly.pdbx_seq_one_letter_code
_entity_poly.pdbx_strand_id
1 'polypeptide(L)'
;MALRTATFIGMLPLRRFINLAQLNRFNHLNRKIISINKTETDPQHSLRFIATKIRLNKMETDNHNTNVNINEVSASTTETSSQPPPHAFKVFLVDITRELVQAWTDELKKLPTKVLTDDPTQCLKVQIHHGTFQNLLKTNQAECLVSPANSFGLMDGGIDYYISEYYVGVDELIPVVQKSLDFEWCGEQNVGTCLLVDVRELATKIKNSSNQKGSFPGYIAHCPTMRIPKVLDNDDLVYRCTWAMLTAIKKHNVKALEEGSKHQRINAVVCAGFGTGVGGLSEELCAKQMMLAINNFVNAPANAEQRPKTDSWLIQWSDAAEISKSIDNISK
;
A
#
# COMPACT_ATOMS: atom_id res chain seq x y z
N MET A 1 -42.82 -6.91 -56.61
CA MET A 1 -42.74 -5.56 -57.23
C MET A 1 -43.25 -4.57 -56.18
N ALA A 2 -42.53 -3.65 -55.54
CA ALA A 2 -41.19 -3.06 -55.60
C ALA A 2 -40.74 -2.78 -54.13
N LEU A 3 -39.53 -3.12 -53.71
CA LEU A 3 -38.31 -2.29 -53.55
C LEU A 3 -38.36 -1.11 -52.53
N ARG A 4 -37.55 -1.27 -51.46
CA ARG A 4 -36.71 -0.31 -50.68
C ARG A 4 -37.39 0.92 -50.05
N THR A 5 -37.16 1.24 -48.78
CA THR A 5 -35.87 1.70 -48.21
C THR A 5 -35.80 1.52 -46.68
N ALA A 6 -34.61 1.15 -46.19
CA ALA A 6 -34.23 1.18 -44.78
C ALA A 6 -33.71 2.58 -44.41
N THR A 7 -34.08 3.10 -43.23
CA THR A 7 -33.53 4.34 -42.69
C THR A 7 -32.79 4.05 -41.38
N PHE A 8 -31.49 4.27 -41.45
CA PHE A 8 -30.52 4.37 -40.37
C PHE A 8 -30.92 5.48 -39.39
N ILE A 9 -31.00 5.21 -38.08
CA ILE A 9 -31.04 6.26 -37.05
C ILE A 9 -29.67 6.28 -36.39
N GLY A 10 -29.07 7.47 -36.43
CA GLY A 10 -27.66 7.72 -36.19
C GLY A 10 -27.23 7.68 -34.73
N MET A 11 -25.98 7.26 -34.55
CA MET A 11 -25.15 7.44 -33.36
C MET A 11 -25.04 8.94 -33.03
N LEU A 12 -25.34 9.30 -31.77
CA LEU A 12 -24.96 10.57 -31.15
C LEU A 12 -23.52 10.44 -30.61
N PRO A 13 -22.58 11.34 -30.96
CA PRO A 13 -21.27 11.36 -30.33
C PRO A 13 -21.33 12.14 -29.00
N LEU A 14 -21.01 11.47 -27.89
CA LEU A 14 -20.68 12.14 -26.62
C LEU A 14 -19.45 13.03 -26.83
N ARG A 15 -19.66 14.35 -26.88
CA ARG A 15 -18.57 15.33 -26.81
C ARG A 15 -18.00 15.33 -25.40
N ARG A 16 -16.74 14.91 -25.27
CA ARG A 16 -15.89 15.12 -24.09
C ARG A 16 -15.70 16.62 -23.86
N PHE A 17 -16.22 17.15 -22.76
CA PHE A 17 -15.75 18.42 -22.22
C PHE A 17 -14.48 18.15 -21.39
N ILE A 18 -13.31 18.22 -22.04
CA ILE A 18 -12.05 18.49 -21.33
C ILE A 18 -11.97 20.01 -21.24
N ASN A 19 -11.92 20.54 -20.02
CA ASN A 19 -11.79 21.96 -19.79
C ASN A 19 -10.44 22.44 -20.34
N LEU A 20 -10.42 23.45 -21.24
CA LEU A 20 -9.19 24.01 -21.82
C LEU A 20 -8.20 24.50 -20.73
N ALA A 21 -8.68 24.83 -19.52
CA ALA A 21 -7.83 25.17 -18.39
C ALA A 21 -6.99 23.98 -17.89
N GLN A 22 -7.53 22.75 -17.92
CA GLN A 22 -6.79 21.54 -17.55
C GLN A 22 -5.72 21.18 -18.57
N LEU A 23 -6.03 21.32 -19.87
CA LEU A 23 -5.06 21.04 -20.94
C LEU A 23 -3.88 22.04 -20.94
N ASN A 24 -4.15 23.31 -20.63
CA ASN A 24 -3.11 24.34 -20.51
C ASN A 24 -2.23 24.15 -19.26
N ARG A 25 -2.79 23.66 -18.14
CA ARG A 25 -2.01 23.31 -16.93
C ARG A 25 -1.10 22.11 -17.16
N PHE A 26 -1.58 21.08 -17.87
CA PHE A 26 -0.78 19.91 -18.24
C PHE A 26 0.45 20.27 -19.08
N ASN A 27 0.28 21.17 -20.06
CA ASN A 27 1.38 21.67 -20.89
C ASN A 27 2.42 22.50 -20.12
N HIS A 28 2.01 23.19 -19.04
CA HIS A 28 2.95 23.96 -18.23
C HIS A 28 3.80 23.06 -17.32
N LEU A 29 3.21 22.00 -16.76
CA LEU A 29 3.91 21.01 -15.92
C LEU A 29 5.01 20.27 -16.71
N ASN A 30 4.69 19.83 -17.94
CA ASN A 30 5.65 19.16 -18.83
C ASN A 30 6.86 20.04 -19.18
N ARG A 31 6.68 21.36 -19.34
CA ARG A 31 7.80 22.28 -19.61
C ARG A 31 8.74 22.44 -18.40
N LYS A 32 8.22 22.34 -17.17
CA LYS A 32 9.02 22.43 -15.94
C LYS A 32 9.86 21.16 -15.70
N ILE A 33 9.30 19.99 -16.00
CA ILE A 33 10.01 18.70 -15.86
C ILE A 33 11.19 18.63 -16.85
N ILE A 34 10.99 19.08 -18.10
CA ILE A 34 12.04 19.09 -19.13
C ILE A 34 13.20 20.05 -18.77
N SER A 35 12.96 21.14 -18.04
CA SER A 35 14.04 22.07 -17.66
C SER A 35 14.91 21.53 -16.51
N ILE A 36 14.38 20.65 -15.66
CA ILE A 36 15.11 20.06 -14.53
C ILE A 36 16.09 18.98 -15.01
N ASN A 37 15.75 18.23 -16.07
CA ASN A 37 16.59 17.16 -16.60
C ASN A 37 17.79 17.61 -17.45
N LYS A 38 18.05 18.92 -17.58
CA LYS A 38 19.13 19.47 -18.42
C LYS A 38 20.44 19.78 -17.70
N THR A 39 20.55 19.50 -16.41
CA THR A 39 21.79 19.71 -15.65
C THR A 39 22.27 18.42 -15.00
N GLU A 40 23.45 17.98 -15.46
CA GLU A 40 24.37 16.99 -14.85
C GLU A 40 24.07 15.49 -15.01
N THR A 41 24.79 14.85 -15.93
CA THR A 41 25.18 13.43 -15.82
C THR A 41 26.57 13.21 -16.44
N ASP A 42 27.61 13.03 -15.61
CA ASP A 42 28.88 12.38 -15.99
C ASP A 42 28.92 10.96 -15.39
N PRO A 43 28.83 9.89 -16.22
CA PRO A 43 28.75 8.50 -15.75
C PRO A 43 30.06 7.90 -15.23
N GLN A 44 31.22 8.57 -15.35
CA GLN A 44 32.51 7.92 -15.08
C GLN A 44 33.01 8.03 -13.62
N HIS A 45 32.37 8.82 -12.76
CA HIS A 45 32.83 9.04 -11.38
C HIS A 45 32.29 8.00 -10.36
N SER A 46 31.20 7.28 -10.67
CA SER A 46 30.55 6.33 -9.75
C SER A 46 31.25 4.98 -9.65
N LEU A 47 31.90 4.52 -10.73
CA LEU A 47 32.52 3.19 -10.80
C LEU A 47 33.85 3.10 -10.03
N ARG A 48 34.58 4.21 -9.84
CA ARG A 48 35.83 4.24 -9.06
C ARG A 48 35.60 4.14 -7.54
N PHE A 49 34.41 4.52 -7.05
CA PHE A 49 34.09 4.47 -5.62
C PHE A 49 33.68 3.06 -5.16
N ILE A 50 33.03 2.28 -6.03
CA ILE A 50 32.54 0.93 -5.68
C ILE A 50 33.70 -0.09 -5.63
N ALA A 51 34.67 0.02 -6.55
CA ALA A 51 35.82 -0.90 -6.60
C ALA A 51 36.75 -0.80 -5.39
N THR A 52 36.91 0.40 -4.82
CA THR A 52 37.77 0.64 -3.65
C THR A 52 37.14 0.08 -2.35
N LYS A 53 35.81 0.08 -2.25
CA LYS A 53 35.09 -0.40 -1.05
C LYS A 53 35.06 -1.93 -0.92
N ILE A 54 35.01 -2.64 -2.05
CA ILE A 54 35.05 -4.11 -2.08
C ILE A 54 36.44 -4.65 -1.70
N ARG A 55 37.52 -3.89 -1.97
CA ARG A 55 38.89 -4.30 -1.64
C ARG A 55 39.24 -4.13 -0.16
N LEU A 56 38.60 -3.20 0.55
CA LEU A 56 38.82 -2.97 1.98
C LEU A 56 38.08 -4.00 2.86
N ASN A 57 36.85 -4.39 2.53
CA ASN A 57 36.10 -5.39 3.31
C ASN A 57 36.69 -6.81 3.26
N LYS A 58 37.56 -7.09 2.27
CA LYS A 58 38.19 -8.42 2.12
C LYS A 58 39.51 -8.56 2.89
N MET A 59 40.02 -7.48 3.51
CA MET A 59 41.23 -7.53 4.36
C MET A 59 40.92 -7.57 5.87
N GLU A 60 39.67 -7.33 6.29
CA GLU A 60 39.28 -7.34 7.72
C GLU A 60 38.68 -8.67 8.23
N THR A 61 38.52 -9.68 7.37
CA THR A 61 37.93 -10.98 7.76
C THR A 61 38.93 -12.08 8.09
N ASP A 62 40.24 -11.84 7.95
CA ASP A 62 41.30 -12.78 8.30
C ASP A 62 42.15 -12.24 9.47
N ASN A 63 41.57 -12.12 10.67
CA ASN A 63 42.29 -12.16 11.96
C ASN A 63 41.32 -11.97 13.14
N HIS A 64 40.85 -13.08 13.72
CA HIS A 64 40.95 -13.34 15.17
C HIS A 64 40.26 -14.67 15.50
N ASN A 65 41.11 -15.70 15.64
CA ASN A 65 40.75 -16.97 16.23
C ASN A 65 41.25 -16.96 17.68
N THR A 66 40.36 -16.77 18.65
CA THR A 66 40.67 -16.97 20.07
C THR A 66 39.49 -17.61 20.78
N ASN A 67 39.70 -18.86 21.17
CA ASN A 67 38.89 -19.63 22.11
C ASN A 67 38.66 -18.84 23.41
N VAL A 68 37.39 -18.69 23.82
CA VAL A 68 37.04 -18.39 25.21
C VAL A 68 35.96 -19.35 25.68
N ASN A 69 36.22 -19.84 26.89
CA ASN A 69 35.65 -20.96 27.59
C ASN A 69 34.20 -20.71 28.04
N ILE A 70 33.42 -21.78 28.04
CA ILE A 70 32.05 -21.85 28.54
C ILE A 70 32.13 -21.97 30.06
N ASN A 71 31.55 -21.03 30.82
CA ASN A 71 30.85 -21.27 32.10
C ASN A 71 30.26 -19.97 32.67
N GLU A 72 28.99 -20.08 33.06
CA GLU A 72 28.27 -19.29 34.07
C GLU A 72 28.27 -17.76 33.94
N VAL A 73 27.21 -17.22 33.31
CA VAL A 73 26.59 -15.97 33.76
C VAL A 73 25.09 -16.20 33.88
N SER A 74 24.66 -16.17 35.12
CA SER A 74 23.31 -16.17 35.65
C SER A 74 22.34 -15.34 34.82
N ALA A 75 21.17 -15.93 34.55
CA ALA A 75 20.04 -15.28 33.93
C ALA A 75 19.67 -13.97 34.64
N SER A 76 20.04 -12.85 34.05
CA SER A 76 19.32 -11.60 34.26
C SER A 76 18.31 -11.49 33.12
N THR A 77 17.04 -11.68 33.47
CA THR A 77 15.89 -11.37 32.62
C THR A 77 15.89 -9.86 32.38
N THR A 78 16.61 -9.44 31.35
CA THR A 78 16.36 -8.17 30.69
C THR A 78 15.07 -8.36 29.90
N GLU A 79 13.98 -7.78 30.39
CA GLU A 79 12.79 -7.52 29.56
C GLU A 79 13.23 -6.56 28.44
N THR A 80 13.82 -7.13 27.40
CA THR A 80 14.00 -6.46 26.14
C THR A 80 12.60 -6.30 25.58
N SER A 81 12.06 -5.08 25.64
CA SER A 81 10.90 -4.65 24.88
C SER A 81 11.21 -4.87 23.39
N SER A 82 11.02 -6.08 22.91
CA SER A 82 11.24 -6.45 21.51
C SER A 82 10.17 -5.76 20.67
N GLN A 83 10.61 -5.09 19.61
CA GLN A 83 9.68 -4.49 18.65
C GLN A 83 8.75 -5.59 18.10
N PRO A 84 7.45 -5.30 17.86
CA PRO A 84 6.50 -6.27 17.33
C PRO A 84 7.00 -6.91 16.01
N PRO A 85 6.61 -8.16 15.70
CA PRO A 85 6.92 -8.79 14.43
C PRO A 85 6.58 -7.88 13.23
N PRO A 86 7.30 -7.94 12.10
CA PRO A 86 7.04 -7.07 10.94
C PRO A 86 5.61 -7.11 10.39
N HIS A 87 4.92 -8.23 10.58
CA HIS A 87 3.55 -8.45 10.14
C HIS A 87 2.49 -7.99 11.17
N ALA A 88 2.91 -7.59 12.38
CA ALA A 88 2.05 -7.12 13.45
C ALA A 88 1.87 -5.60 13.36
N PHE A 89 0.74 -5.18 12.79
CA PHE A 89 0.33 -3.79 12.66
C PHE A 89 -1.20 -3.70 12.60
N LYS A 90 -1.74 -2.50 12.76
CA LYS A 90 -3.17 -2.24 12.75
C LYS A 90 -3.65 -1.79 11.37
N VAL A 91 -4.77 -2.31 10.92
CA VAL A 91 -5.52 -1.84 9.75
C VAL A 91 -6.79 -1.16 10.22
N PHE A 92 -6.86 0.15 10.08
CA PHE A 92 -8.09 0.91 10.24
C PHE A 92 -8.86 0.90 8.92
N LEU A 93 -9.94 0.11 8.86
CA LEU A 93 -10.89 0.16 7.76
C LEU A 93 -11.86 1.31 8.01
N VAL A 94 -11.96 2.25 7.06
CA VAL A 94 -12.80 3.43 7.20
C VAL A 94 -13.54 3.73 5.91
N ASP A 95 -14.85 3.92 6.00
CA ASP A 95 -15.66 4.35 4.86
C ASP A 95 -16.85 5.19 5.31
N ILE A 96 -17.33 6.04 4.41
CA ILE A 96 -18.50 6.90 4.64
C ILE A 96 -19.82 6.16 4.44
N THR A 97 -19.80 5.07 3.65
CA THR A 97 -20.96 4.23 3.38
C THR A 97 -21.20 3.28 4.55
N ARG A 98 -22.46 3.17 4.99
CA ARG A 98 -22.82 2.26 6.10
C ARG A 98 -22.81 0.81 5.64
N GLU A 99 -23.12 0.61 4.37
CA GLU A 99 -23.23 -0.67 3.68
C GLU A 99 -21.86 -1.38 3.69
N LEU A 100 -20.77 -0.69 3.33
CA LEU A 100 -19.43 -1.26 3.37
C LEU A 100 -18.93 -1.51 4.79
N VAL A 101 -19.19 -0.56 5.71
CA VAL A 101 -18.85 -0.73 7.13
C VAL A 101 -19.55 -1.96 7.72
N GLN A 102 -20.83 -2.15 7.39
CA GLN A 102 -21.61 -3.30 7.84
C GLN A 102 -21.09 -4.59 7.21
N ALA A 103 -20.81 -4.59 5.90
CA ALA A 103 -20.26 -5.75 5.20
C ALA A 103 -18.90 -6.18 5.79
N TRP A 104 -17.99 -5.24 6.07
CA TRP A 104 -16.73 -5.55 6.77
C TRP A 104 -16.98 -6.12 8.16
N THR A 105 -17.93 -5.56 8.89
CA THR A 105 -18.25 -6.02 10.26
C THR A 105 -18.77 -7.45 10.23
N ASP A 106 -19.59 -7.81 9.25
CA ASP A 106 -20.16 -9.15 9.14
C ASP A 106 -19.15 -10.18 8.62
N GLU A 107 -18.26 -9.80 7.70
CA GLU A 107 -17.16 -10.67 7.27
C GLU A 107 -16.10 -10.86 8.37
N LEU A 108 -15.78 -9.82 9.14
CA LEU A 108 -14.81 -9.91 10.24
C LEU A 108 -15.25 -10.90 11.33
N LYS A 109 -16.56 -10.97 11.64
CA LYS A 109 -17.13 -11.94 12.59
C LYS A 109 -16.96 -13.40 12.16
N LYS A 110 -16.75 -13.66 10.86
CA LYS A 110 -16.56 -15.01 10.33
C LYS A 110 -15.11 -15.47 10.46
N LEU A 111 -14.17 -14.57 10.75
CA LEU A 111 -12.76 -14.90 10.84
C LEU A 111 -12.43 -15.59 12.18
N PRO A 112 -11.42 -16.48 12.21
CA PRO A 112 -10.98 -17.12 13.44
C PRO A 112 -10.50 -16.12 14.49
N THR A 113 -10.62 -16.45 15.77
CA THR A 113 -10.21 -15.59 16.91
C THR A 113 -8.75 -15.10 16.84
N LYS A 114 -7.86 -15.83 16.16
CA LYS A 114 -6.47 -15.43 15.92
C LYS A 114 -6.33 -14.16 15.07
N VAL A 115 -7.30 -13.84 14.23
CA VAL A 115 -7.36 -12.56 13.49
C VAL A 115 -7.97 -11.45 14.36
N LEU A 116 -8.65 -11.84 15.43
CA LEU A 116 -9.37 -10.96 16.36
C LEU A 116 -8.58 -10.69 17.65
N THR A 117 -7.31 -11.09 17.77
CA THR A 117 -6.58 -10.85 19.02
C THR A 117 -6.49 -9.36 19.29
N ASP A 118 -6.64 -8.98 20.55
CA ASP A 118 -6.64 -7.58 20.92
C ASP A 118 -5.26 -6.96 20.97
N ASP A 119 -4.21 -7.78 20.89
CA ASP A 119 -2.82 -7.38 21.07
C ASP A 119 -2.08 -7.19 19.73
N PRO A 120 -1.93 -5.94 19.25
CA PRO A 120 -1.21 -5.64 18.01
C PRO A 120 0.31 -5.87 18.14
N THR A 121 0.81 -6.29 19.30
CA THR A 121 2.23 -6.63 19.47
C THR A 121 2.57 -8.02 18.94
N GLN A 122 1.57 -8.88 18.69
CA GLN A 122 1.76 -10.26 18.24
C GLN A 122 1.30 -10.49 16.80
N CYS A 123 0.17 -9.90 16.39
CA CYS A 123 -0.36 -10.10 15.04
C CYS A 123 -1.03 -8.85 14.46
N LEU A 124 -1.51 -8.97 13.22
CA LEU A 124 -2.28 -7.93 12.56
C LEU A 124 -3.65 -7.76 13.24
N LYS A 125 -4.07 -6.51 13.46
CA LYS A 125 -5.38 -6.17 14.05
C LYS A 125 -6.21 -5.34 13.08
N VAL A 126 -7.50 -5.65 12.95
CA VAL A 126 -8.45 -4.87 12.15
C VAL A 126 -9.37 -4.04 13.06
N GLN A 127 -9.54 -2.75 12.77
CA GLN A 127 -10.52 -1.88 13.42
C GLN A 127 -11.36 -1.19 12.36
N ILE A 128 -12.68 -1.26 12.49
CA ILE A 128 -13.63 -0.75 11.50
C ILE A 128 -14.25 0.55 12.03
N HIS A 129 -14.31 1.58 11.18
CA HIS A 129 -14.82 2.89 11.53
C HIS A 129 -15.77 3.42 10.44
N HIS A 130 -16.93 3.92 10.86
CA HIS A 130 -17.83 4.66 9.99
C HIS A 130 -17.47 6.15 10.01
N GLY A 131 -17.22 6.72 8.84
CA GLY A 131 -16.92 8.14 8.67
C GLY A 131 -15.81 8.39 7.67
N THR A 132 -15.23 9.58 7.73
CA THR A 132 -14.13 9.96 6.84
C THR A 132 -12.79 9.62 7.47
N PHE A 133 -11.77 9.33 6.67
CA PHE A 133 -10.42 9.09 7.17
C PHE A 133 -9.85 10.31 7.91
N GLN A 134 -10.22 11.54 7.50
CA GLN A 134 -9.80 12.76 8.17
C GLN A 134 -10.33 12.83 9.60
N ASN A 135 -11.57 12.39 9.83
CA ASN A 135 -12.14 12.35 11.18
C ASN A 135 -11.49 11.28 12.04
N LEU A 136 -11.20 10.10 11.46
CA LEU A 136 -10.43 9.05 12.13
C LEU A 136 -9.05 9.55 12.59
N LEU A 137 -8.32 10.22 11.71
CA LEU A 137 -6.95 10.71 11.99
C LEU A 137 -6.89 11.82 13.04
N LYS A 138 -8.01 12.43 13.44
CA LYS A 138 -8.03 13.39 14.56
C LYS A 138 -7.77 12.72 15.91
N THR A 139 -8.18 11.47 16.08
CA THR A 139 -8.11 10.73 17.34
C THR A 139 -7.19 9.52 17.29
N ASN A 140 -6.82 9.06 16.09
CA ASN A 140 -6.05 7.85 15.88
C ASN A 140 -4.73 8.16 15.17
N GLN A 141 -3.63 7.59 15.67
CA GLN A 141 -2.33 7.68 15.00
C GLN A 141 -2.20 6.61 13.93
N ALA A 142 -1.70 7.01 12.77
CA ALA A 142 -1.34 6.10 11.68
C ALA A 142 -0.13 6.64 10.91
N GLU A 143 0.72 5.74 10.45
CA GLU A 143 1.89 6.09 9.65
C GLU A 143 1.66 5.94 8.15
N CYS A 144 0.60 5.22 7.75
CA CYS A 144 0.27 5.00 6.35
C CYS A 144 -1.20 5.29 6.02
N LEU A 145 -1.44 5.91 4.87
CA LEU A 145 -2.76 6.08 4.27
C LEU A 145 -2.81 5.37 2.92
N VAL A 146 -3.85 4.59 2.66
CA VAL A 146 -4.01 3.86 1.39
C VAL A 146 -4.69 4.74 0.36
N SER A 147 -4.12 4.76 -0.84
CA SER A 147 -4.69 5.38 -2.03
C SER A 147 -5.12 4.28 -3.01
N PRO A 148 -6.42 3.97 -3.13
CA PRO A 148 -6.97 3.04 -4.13
C PRO A 148 -6.97 3.71 -5.52
N ALA A 149 -5.77 3.84 -6.07
CA ALA A 149 -5.45 4.77 -7.14
C ALA A 149 -5.75 4.28 -8.57
N ASN A 150 -5.35 5.10 -9.53
CA ASN A 150 -5.07 4.66 -10.90
C ASN A 150 -3.56 4.39 -11.10
N SER A 151 -3.18 3.67 -12.16
CA SER A 151 -1.78 3.30 -12.44
C SER A 151 -0.78 4.45 -12.60
N PHE A 152 -1.25 5.69 -12.80
CA PHE A 152 -0.41 6.85 -13.10
C PHE A 152 -0.34 7.88 -11.96
N GLY A 153 -0.93 7.61 -10.79
CA GLY A 153 -0.82 8.50 -9.63
C GLY A 153 -1.42 9.89 -9.84
N LEU A 154 -2.48 10.02 -10.65
CA LEU A 154 -3.09 11.33 -10.93
C LEU A 154 -3.78 11.97 -9.71
N MET A 155 -4.17 11.18 -8.70
CA MET A 155 -4.66 11.60 -7.38
C MET A 155 -5.58 12.85 -7.29
N ASP A 156 -6.41 13.08 -8.31
CA ASP A 156 -7.23 14.27 -8.49
C ASP A 156 -8.75 13.99 -8.47
N GLY A 157 -9.15 12.75 -8.17
CA GLY A 157 -10.55 12.33 -8.09
C GLY A 157 -10.81 11.34 -6.96
N GLY A 158 -12.10 11.12 -6.66
CA GLY A 158 -12.54 10.17 -5.63
C GLY A 158 -11.90 10.44 -4.26
N ILE A 159 -11.53 9.36 -3.55
CA ILE A 159 -10.82 9.48 -2.27
C ILE A 159 -9.42 10.08 -2.44
N ASP A 160 -8.74 9.85 -3.58
CA ASP A 160 -7.39 10.35 -3.80
C ASP A 160 -7.33 11.88 -3.83
N TYR A 161 -8.36 12.54 -4.36
CA TYR A 161 -8.50 13.99 -4.25
C TYR A 161 -8.47 14.45 -2.79
N TYR A 162 -9.24 13.80 -1.93
CA TYR A 162 -9.28 14.14 -0.51
C TYR A 162 -7.97 13.82 0.21
N ILE A 163 -7.23 12.79 -0.24
CA ILE A 163 -5.87 12.50 0.25
C ILE A 163 -4.94 13.65 -0.15
N SER A 164 -4.94 14.08 -1.41
CA SER A 164 -4.16 15.22 -1.90
C SER A 164 -4.42 16.48 -1.08
N GLU A 165 -5.69 16.84 -0.90
CA GLU A 165 -6.09 18.01 -0.10
C GLU A 165 -5.79 17.88 1.39
N TYR A 166 -5.74 16.66 1.95
CA TYR A 166 -5.40 16.44 3.36
C TYR A 166 -3.94 16.79 3.67
N TYR A 167 -3.04 16.65 2.69
CA TYR A 167 -1.65 17.05 2.83
C TYR A 167 -1.46 18.51 2.41
N VAL A 168 -1.21 18.76 1.13
CA VAL A 168 -0.77 20.07 0.61
C VAL A 168 -1.44 20.42 -0.72
N GLY A 169 -2.45 19.63 -1.11
CA GLY A 169 -3.15 19.75 -2.37
C GLY A 169 -2.53 18.94 -3.52
N VAL A 170 -3.28 18.83 -4.60
CA VAL A 170 -2.94 18.05 -5.80
C VAL A 170 -1.61 18.47 -6.44
N ASP A 171 -1.33 19.77 -6.49
CA ASP A 171 -0.16 20.33 -7.19
C ASP A 171 1.19 19.94 -6.55
N GLU A 172 1.17 19.58 -5.26
CA GLU A 172 2.37 19.18 -4.52
C GLU A 172 2.43 17.66 -4.27
N LEU A 173 1.29 17.00 -4.02
CA LEU A 173 1.29 15.56 -3.76
C LEU A 173 1.58 14.73 -5.03
N ILE A 174 0.92 15.06 -6.16
CA ILE A 174 1.05 14.28 -7.40
C ILE A 174 2.51 14.16 -7.86
N PRO A 175 3.32 15.24 -7.89
CA PRO A 175 4.73 15.12 -8.28
C PRO A 175 5.54 14.16 -7.40
N VAL A 176 5.29 14.11 -6.09
CA VAL A 176 6.00 13.20 -5.16
C VAL A 176 5.64 11.75 -5.46
N VAL A 177 4.36 11.47 -5.68
CA VAL A 177 3.86 10.15 -6.03
C VAL A 177 4.38 9.72 -7.40
N GLN A 178 4.22 10.56 -8.42
CA GLN A 178 4.67 10.25 -9.77
C GLN A 178 6.19 10.11 -9.88
N LYS A 179 6.98 10.85 -9.11
CA LYS A 179 8.43 10.64 -9.04
C LYS A 179 8.78 9.25 -8.47
N SER A 180 8.02 8.78 -7.49
CA SER A 180 8.21 7.43 -6.93
C SER A 180 7.78 6.34 -7.93
N LEU A 181 6.71 6.59 -8.69
CA LEU A 181 6.27 5.71 -9.77
C LEU A 181 7.25 5.69 -10.94
N ASP A 182 7.84 6.83 -11.31
CA ASP A 182 8.87 6.93 -12.34
C ASP A 182 10.09 6.09 -11.96
N PHE A 183 10.55 6.23 -10.72
CA PHE A 183 11.71 5.51 -10.21
C PHE A 183 11.52 3.98 -10.17
N GLU A 184 10.38 3.50 -9.64
CA GLU A 184 10.17 2.07 -9.40
C GLU A 184 9.47 1.36 -10.57
N TRP A 185 8.62 2.08 -11.33
CA TRP A 185 7.70 1.52 -12.31
C TRP A 185 7.76 2.21 -13.69
N CYS A 186 8.77 3.03 -13.96
CA CYS A 186 8.87 3.82 -15.19
C CYS A 186 7.59 4.63 -15.50
N GLY A 187 6.87 5.06 -14.45
CA GLY A 187 5.69 5.91 -14.54
C GLY A 187 4.34 5.19 -14.63
N GLU A 188 4.31 3.85 -14.72
CA GLU A 188 3.06 3.07 -14.75
C GLU A 188 3.12 1.87 -13.81
N GLN A 189 2.40 1.96 -12.67
CA GLN A 189 2.30 0.84 -11.74
C GLN A 189 1.18 -0.12 -12.11
N ASN A 190 1.48 -1.43 -12.11
CA ASN A 190 0.51 -2.47 -12.43
C ASN A 190 -0.66 -2.53 -11.43
N VAL A 191 -1.87 -2.72 -11.96
CA VAL A 191 -3.10 -2.91 -11.16
C VAL A 191 -2.98 -4.11 -10.21
N GLY A 192 -3.46 -3.96 -8.97
CA GLY A 192 -3.40 -5.01 -7.95
C GLY A 192 -2.05 -5.13 -7.22
N THR A 193 -1.18 -4.12 -7.36
CA THR A 193 0.09 -4.02 -6.63
C THR A 193 0.05 -2.89 -5.59
N CYS A 194 1.13 -2.71 -4.82
CA CYS A 194 1.25 -1.63 -3.85
C CYS A 194 2.67 -1.06 -3.86
N LEU A 195 2.79 0.28 -3.93
CA LEU A 195 4.02 1.02 -3.72
C LEU A 195 3.86 1.90 -2.48
N LEU A 196 4.80 1.84 -1.54
CA LEU A 196 4.85 2.78 -0.42
C LEU A 196 5.63 4.03 -0.85
N VAL A 197 4.90 5.13 -0.98
CA VAL A 197 5.45 6.46 -1.29
C VAL A 197 5.78 7.16 0.02
N ASP A 198 7.02 7.63 0.16
CA ASP A 198 7.44 8.45 1.30
C ASP A 198 6.96 9.89 1.12
N VAL A 199 6.09 10.34 2.02
CA VAL A 199 5.53 11.70 2.05
C VAL A 199 5.84 12.41 3.37
N ARG A 200 6.85 11.95 4.13
CA ARG A 200 7.21 12.52 5.44
C ARG A 200 7.53 14.01 5.39
N GLU A 201 8.14 14.48 4.30
CA GLU A 201 8.39 15.91 4.08
C GLU A 201 7.08 16.71 3.95
N LEU A 202 6.11 16.21 3.18
CA LEU A 202 4.79 16.84 3.03
C LEU A 202 4.01 16.80 4.36
N ALA A 203 4.04 15.66 5.06
CA ALA A 203 3.44 15.49 6.38
C ALA A 203 4.03 16.47 7.41
N THR A 204 5.34 16.68 7.38
CA THR A 204 6.03 17.65 8.25
C THR A 204 5.64 19.08 7.90
N LYS A 205 5.59 19.41 6.61
CA LYS A 205 5.20 20.74 6.11
C LYS A 205 3.80 21.11 6.61
N ILE A 206 2.80 20.26 6.41
CA ILE A 206 1.43 20.54 6.83
C ILE A 206 1.28 20.59 8.36
N LYS A 207 1.98 19.72 9.10
CA LYS A 207 1.99 19.74 10.57
C LYS A 207 2.54 21.05 11.13
N ASN A 208 3.50 21.67 10.44
CA ASN A 208 4.08 22.94 10.85
C ASN A 208 3.24 24.16 10.41
N SER A 209 2.49 24.06 9.32
CA SER A 209 1.71 25.17 8.76
C SER A 209 0.23 25.17 9.17
N SER A 210 -0.30 24.07 9.69
CA SER A 210 -1.71 23.95 10.09
C SER A 210 -1.87 23.93 11.62
N ASN A 211 -2.94 24.54 12.11
CA ASN A 211 -3.41 24.34 13.49
C ASN A 211 -4.23 23.03 13.62
N GLN A 212 -4.14 22.15 12.62
CA GLN A 212 -4.94 20.93 12.57
C GLN A 212 -4.41 19.92 13.58
N LYS A 213 -5.25 19.57 14.54
CA LYS A 213 -4.98 18.48 15.49
C LYS A 213 -5.23 17.15 14.79
N GLY A 214 -4.28 16.23 14.90
CA GLY A 214 -4.42 14.87 14.37
C GLY A 214 -3.10 14.26 13.92
N SER A 215 -3.20 13.09 13.30
CA SER A 215 -2.10 12.35 12.70
C SER A 215 -1.95 12.72 11.23
N PHE A 216 -0.71 12.86 10.77
CA PHE A 216 -0.35 13.06 9.37
C PHE A 216 0.54 11.89 8.94
N PRO A 217 -0.02 10.85 8.30
CA PRO A 217 0.72 9.67 7.90
C PRO A 217 1.92 10.01 7.03
N GLY A 218 3.09 9.44 7.35
CA GLY A 218 4.34 9.67 6.61
C GLY A 218 4.45 8.89 5.31
N TYR A 219 3.56 7.92 5.08
CA TYR A 219 3.56 7.10 3.87
C TYR A 219 2.19 7.06 3.21
N ILE A 220 2.18 6.97 1.89
CA ILE A 220 1.00 6.60 1.10
C ILE A 220 1.22 5.22 0.48
N ALA A 221 0.31 4.28 0.73
CA ALA A 221 0.26 3.02 0.01
C ALA A 221 -0.52 3.22 -1.30
N HIS A 222 0.20 3.48 -2.39
CA HIS A 222 -0.38 3.65 -3.73
C HIS A 222 -0.73 2.27 -4.31
N CYS A 223 -2.03 1.98 -4.35
CA CYS A 223 -2.59 0.68 -4.69
C CYS A 223 -3.54 0.81 -5.89
N PRO A 224 -3.02 0.77 -7.13
CA PRO A 224 -3.85 0.99 -8.31
C PRO A 224 -4.90 -0.11 -8.45
N THR A 225 -6.17 0.28 -8.45
CA THR A 225 -7.32 -0.59 -8.70
C THR A 225 -7.67 -0.65 -10.19
N MET A 226 -7.19 0.32 -10.96
CA MET A 226 -7.47 0.45 -12.39
C MET A 226 -6.33 1.18 -13.09
N ARG A 227 -6.17 0.94 -14.40
CA ARG A 227 -5.17 1.68 -15.18
C ARG A 227 -5.57 3.15 -15.35
N ILE A 228 -6.82 3.35 -15.73
CA ILE A 228 -7.52 4.64 -15.79
C ILE A 228 -8.93 4.44 -15.21
N PRO A 229 -9.59 5.51 -14.73
CA PRO A 229 -10.97 5.46 -14.25
C PRO A 229 -11.91 4.64 -15.13
N LYS A 230 -12.43 3.52 -14.60
CA LYS A 230 -13.43 2.66 -15.24
C LYS A 230 -14.23 1.86 -14.21
N VAL A 231 -15.38 1.33 -14.65
CA VAL A 231 -16.06 0.24 -13.94
C VAL A 231 -15.18 -1.00 -13.96
N LEU A 232 -15.11 -1.68 -12.82
CA LEU A 232 -14.29 -2.86 -12.59
C LEU A 232 -15.09 -4.13 -12.85
N ASP A 233 -14.38 -5.16 -13.28
CA ASP A 233 -14.94 -6.49 -13.44
C ASP A 233 -15.02 -7.17 -12.05
N ASN A 234 -15.96 -8.10 -11.87
CA ASN A 234 -16.04 -8.91 -10.65
C ASN A 234 -14.95 -10.01 -10.70
N ASP A 235 -13.71 -9.63 -10.41
CA ASP A 235 -12.54 -10.51 -10.34
C ASP A 235 -11.97 -10.56 -8.90
N ASP A 236 -10.73 -10.97 -8.71
CA ASP A 236 -10.03 -11.02 -7.42
C ASP A 236 -9.24 -9.73 -7.08
N LEU A 237 -9.52 -8.61 -7.75
CA LEU A 237 -8.75 -7.38 -7.62
C LEU A 237 -8.65 -6.85 -6.20
N VAL A 238 -9.75 -6.86 -5.44
CA VAL A 238 -9.75 -6.36 -4.06
C VAL A 238 -8.86 -7.23 -3.17
N TYR A 239 -8.88 -8.55 -3.39
CA TYR A 239 -7.99 -9.49 -2.72
C TYR A 239 -6.54 -9.17 -3.05
N ARG A 240 -6.20 -9.01 -4.34
CA ARG A 240 -4.83 -8.70 -4.79
C ARG A 240 -4.32 -7.37 -4.24
N CYS A 241 -5.12 -6.30 -4.29
CA CYS A 241 -4.78 -4.99 -3.71
C CYS A 241 -4.52 -5.09 -2.20
N THR A 242 -5.41 -5.79 -1.46
CA THR A 242 -5.25 -5.98 -0.02
C THR A 242 -3.99 -6.77 0.29
N TRP A 243 -3.75 -7.88 -0.40
CA TRP A 243 -2.54 -8.69 -0.24
C TRP A 243 -1.27 -7.91 -0.54
N ALA A 244 -1.25 -7.14 -1.63
CA ALA A 244 -0.11 -6.30 -2.01
C ALA A 244 0.18 -5.23 -0.95
N MET A 245 -0.84 -4.56 -0.42
CA MET A 245 -0.71 -3.60 0.66
C MET A 245 -0.08 -4.25 1.92
N LEU A 246 -0.66 -5.36 2.39
CA LEU A 246 -0.19 -6.04 3.60
C LEU A 246 1.26 -6.53 3.47
N THR A 247 1.62 -7.08 2.33
CA THR A 247 2.98 -7.58 2.06
C THR A 247 3.99 -6.44 1.87
N ALA A 248 3.61 -5.33 1.25
CA ALA A 248 4.45 -4.14 1.14
C ALA A 248 4.75 -3.54 2.52
N ILE A 249 3.75 -3.41 3.39
CA ILE A 249 3.91 -2.92 4.77
C ILE A 249 4.82 -3.86 5.57
N LYS A 250 4.59 -5.19 5.51
CA LYS A 250 5.48 -6.17 6.17
C LYS A 250 6.93 -6.00 5.72
N LYS A 251 7.16 -5.92 4.40
CA LYS A 251 8.51 -5.76 3.82
C LYS A 251 9.17 -4.47 4.29
N HIS A 252 8.42 -3.37 4.33
CA HIS A 252 8.90 -2.09 4.88
C HIS A 252 9.25 -2.20 6.36
N ASN A 253 8.42 -2.87 7.14
CA ASN A 253 8.64 -3.08 8.56
C ASN A 253 9.85 -3.97 8.86
N VAL A 254 10.19 -4.93 8.00
CA VAL A 254 11.47 -5.67 8.08
C VAL A 254 12.65 -4.69 7.92
N LYS A 255 12.63 -3.86 6.89
CA LYS A 255 13.68 -2.85 6.66
C LYS A 255 13.80 -1.86 7.81
N ALA A 256 12.68 -1.45 8.41
CA ALA A 256 12.68 -0.55 9.56
C ALA A 256 13.34 -1.16 10.80
N LEU A 257 13.28 -2.49 10.97
CA LEU A 257 14.02 -3.19 12.02
C LEU A 257 15.51 -3.29 11.72
N GLU A 258 15.89 -3.52 10.45
CA GLU A 258 17.28 -3.70 10.02
C GLU A 258 18.07 -2.38 9.95
N GLU A 259 17.45 -1.33 9.41
CA GLU A 259 18.11 -0.06 9.08
C GLU A 259 17.82 1.08 10.09
N GLY A 260 17.05 0.79 11.14
CA GLY A 260 16.76 1.71 12.23
C GLY A 260 16.10 3.02 11.78
N SER A 261 16.64 4.16 12.25
CA SER A 261 16.04 5.50 12.14
C SER A 261 15.83 6.04 10.71
N LYS A 262 16.34 5.37 9.66
CA LYS A 262 16.09 5.74 8.26
C LYS A 262 14.64 5.50 7.84
N HIS A 263 14.04 4.42 8.36
CA HIS A 263 12.69 4.01 8.01
C HIS A 263 11.81 4.03 9.26
N GLN A 264 10.80 4.91 9.27
CA GLN A 264 9.75 4.84 10.29
C GLN A 264 8.91 3.58 10.06
N ARG A 265 8.82 2.71 11.07
CA ARG A 265 7.92 1.55 11.09
C ARG A 265 6.46 1.99 10.91
N ILE A 266 5.69 1.21 10.15
CA ILE A 266 4.25 1.39 10.01
C ILE A 266 3.56 0.48 11.04
N ASN A 267 3.02 1.09 12.09
CA ASN A 267 2.26 0.42 13.15
C ASN A 267 0.76 0.45 12.88
N ALA A 268 0.29 1.45 12.12
CA ALA A 268 -1.09 1.54 11.68
C ALA A 268 -1.21 2.10 10.26
N VAL A 269 -2.13 1.50 9.50
CA VAL A 269 -2.53 1.92 8.16
C VAL A 269 -4.02 2.20 8.12
N VAL A 270 -4.42 3.27 7.42
CA VAL A 270 -5.83 3.62 7.17
C VAL A 270 -6.20 3.26 5.74
N CYS A 271 -7.27 2.47 5.58
CA CYS A 271 -7.70 1.94 4.28
C CYS A 271 -9.21 2.09 4.10
N ALA A 272 -9.63 2.60 2.93
CA ALA A 272 -11.02 2.57 2.49
C ALA A 272 -11.32 1.34 1.62
N GLY A 273 -12.55 1.21 1.14
CA GLY A 273 -12.92 0.17 0.18
C GLY A 273 -12.15 0.27 -1.13
N PHE A 274 -11.64 -0.86 -1.61
CA PHE A 274 -11.08 -0.93 -2.97
C PHE A 274 -12.21 -1.11 -3.99
N GLY A 275 -12.27 -0.22 -4.98
CA GLY A 275 -13.13 -0.38 -6.15
C GLY A 275 -14.62 -0.13 -5.94
N THR A 276 -15.08 0.21 -4.73
CA THR A 276 -16.51 0.48 -4.42
C THR A 276 -17.00 1.85 -4.91
N GLY A 277 -16.09 2.80 -5.15
CA GLY A 277 -16.41 4.11 -5.72
C GLY A 277 -16.55 4.07 -7.24
N VAL A 278 -15.62 4.71 -7.96
CA VAL A 278 -15.60 4.76 -9.44
C VAL A 278 -15.67 3.37 -10.09
N GLY A 279 -15.10 2.37 -9.42
CA GLY A 279 -15.07 0.99 -9.90
C GLY A 279 -16.41 0.27 -9.87
N GLY A 280 -17.37 0.71 -9.06
CA GLY A 280 -18.71 0.11 -8.97
C GLY A 280 -18.75 -1.33 -8.46
N LEU A 281 -17.72 -1.82 -7.77
CA LEU A 281 -17.79 -3.12 -7.08
C LEU A 281 -18.76 -3.03 -5.91
N SER A 282 -19.49 -4.11 -5.64
CA SER A 282 -20.38 -4.15 -4.47
C SER A 282 -19.59 -4.12 -3.16
N GLU A 283 -20.19 -3.52 -2.15
CA GLU A 283 -19.63 -3.43 -0.81
C GLU A 283 -19.39 -4.81 -0.19
N GLU A 284 -20.31 -5.74 -0.46
CA GLU A 284 -20.20 -7.14 -0.01
C GLU A 284 -18.99 -7.84 -0.64
N LEU A 285 -18.80 -7.71 -1.95
CA LEU A 285 -17.66 -8.30 -2.65
C LEU A 285 -16.33 -7.72 -2.13
N CYS A 286 -16.28 -6.39 -1.98
CA CYS A 286 -15.12 -5.71 -1.41
C CYS A 286 -14.80 -6.25 -0.01
N ALA A 287 -15.80 -6.34 0.87
CA ALA A 287 -15.60 -6.82 2.23
C ALA A 287 -15.11 -8.27 2.29
N LYS A 288 -15.75 -9.17 1.51
CA LYS A 288 -15.38 -10.59 1.43
C LYS A 288 -13.92 -10.76 1.00
N GLN A 289 -13.51 -10.08 -0.06
CA GLN A 289 -12.15 -10.19 -0.58
C GLN A 289 -11.10 -9.58 0.36
N MET A 290 -11.38 -8.42 0.97
CA MET A 290 -10.46 -7.82 1.94
C MET A 290 -10.25 -8.74 3.15
N MET A 291 -11.33 -9.31 3.71
CA MET A 291 -11.25 -10.19 4.86
C MET A 291 -10.59 -11.53 4.53
N LEU A 292 -10.84 -12.10 3.35
CA LEU A 292 -10.14 -13.30 2.89
C LEU A 292 -8.63 -13.04 2.76
N ALA A 293 -8.22 -11.92 2.18
CA ALA A 293 -6.81 -11.55 2.05
C ALA A 293 -6.14 -11.35 3.43
N ILE A 294 -6.82 -10.69 4.36
CA ILE A 294 -6.34 -10.51 5.74
C ILE A 294 -6.18 -11.86 6.45
N ASN A 295 -7.18 -12.75 6.35
CA ASN A 295 -7.12 -14.08 6.94
C ASN A 295 -5.97 -14.91 6.38
N ASN A 296 -5.82 -14.93 5.05
CA ASN A 296 -4.74 -15.64 4.39
C ASN A 296 -3.38 -15.06 4.77
N PHE A 297 -3.28 -13.74 4.92
CA PHE A 297 -2.05 -13.08 5.33
C PHE A 297 -1.67 -13.47 6.77
N VAL A 298 -2.59 -13.41 7.73
CA VAL A 298 -2.33 -13.79 9.13
C VAL A 298 -1.92 -15.26 9.25
N ASN A 299 -2.53 -16.13 8.45
CA ASN A 299 -2.23 -17.57 8.44
C ASN A 299 -1.07 -17.96 7.51
N ALA A 300 -0.48 -16.99 6.80
CA ALA A 300 0.62 -17.27 5.88
C ALA A 300 1.77 -17.93 6.66
N PRO A 301 2.43 -18.97 6.11
CA PRO A 301 3.51 -19.68 6.80
C PRO A 301 4.68 -18.77 7.22
N ALA A 302 4.88 -17.64 6.53
CA ALA A 302 5.88 -16.64 6.86
C ALA A 302 5.47 -15.65 7.99
N ASN A 303 4.25 -15.77 8.51
CA ASN A 303 3.67 -14.97 9.59
C ASN A 303 3.24 -15.83 10.80
N ALA A 304 3.25 -17.16 10.68
CA ALA A 304 2.97 -18.05 11.80
C ALA A 304 4.15 -18.05 12.80
N GLU A 305 3.87 -17.69 14.07
CA GLU A 305 4.85 -17.73 15.18
C GLU A 305 5.43 -19.14 15.41
N GLN A 306 4.67 -20.17 15.05
CA GLN A 306 5.09 -21.57 15.11
C GLN A 306 4.71 -22.23 13.79
N ARG A 307 5.60 -22.10 12.79
CA ARG A 307 5.53 -22.96 11.61
C ARG A 307 5.72 -24.41 12.10
N PRO A 308 4.86 -25.38 11.72
CA PRO A 308 5.13 -26.77 12.02
C PRO A 308 6.55 -27.11 11.52
N LYS A 309 7.34 -27.80 12.34
CA LYS A 309 8.65 -28.36 11.95
C LYS A 309 8.46 -29.53 10.96
N THR A 310 7.62 -29.35 9.95
CA THR A 310 7.64 -30.21 8.77
C THR A 310 8.68 -29.62 7.83
N ASP A 311 9.62 -30.44 7.34
CA ASP A 311 10.91 -30.05 6.75
C ASP A 311 10.87 -29.21 5.44
N SER A 312 9.74 -28.59 5.08
CA SER A 312 9.63 -27.81 3.86
C SER A 312 8.97 -26.45 4.08
N TRP A 313 9.73 -25.39 3.79
CA TRP A 313 9.24 -24.02 3.69
C TRP A 313 8.41 -23.76 2.42
N LEU A 314 8.28 -24.77 1.54
CA LEU A 314 7.65 -24.70 0.23
C LEU A 314 6.12 -24.78 0.35
N ILE A 315 5.44 -23.83 -0.28
CA ILE A 315 3.99 -23.89 -0.53
C ILE A 315 3.72 -25.06 -1.47
N GLN A 316 2.79 -25.94 -1.11
CA GLN A 316 2.39 -27.07 -1.94
C GLN A 316 1.23 -26.68 -2.86
N TRP A 317 1.06 -27.43 -3.96
CA TRP A 317 -0.07 -27.22 -4.88
C TRP A 317 -1.43 -27.36 -4.21
N SER A 318 -1.56 -28.18 -3.15
CA SER A 318 -2.77 -28.28 -2.34
C SER A 318 -3.12 -26.96 -1.66
N ASP A 319 -2.13 -26.29 -1.08
CA ASP A 319 -2.31 -25.01 -0.39
C ASP A 319 -2.72 -23.92 -1.41
N ALA A 320 -2.03 -23.89 -2.55
CA ALA A 320 -2.35 -22.97 -3.64
C ALA A 320 -3.77 -23.19 -4.19
N ALA A 321 -4.18 -24.45 -4.37
CA ALA A 321 -5.51 -24.80 -4.85
C ALA A 321 -6.62 -24.41 -3.85
N GLU A 322 -6.37 -24.55 -2.55
CA GLU A 322 -7.31 -24.15 -1.50
C GLU A 322 -7.52 -22.63 -1.47
N ILE A 323 -6.43 -21.86 -1.58
CA ILE A 323 -6.49 -20.39 -1.67
C ILE A 323 -7.25 -19.98 -2.94
N SER A 324 -6.90 -20.55 -4.10
CA SER A 324 -7.55 -20.24 -5.38
C SER A 324 -9.06 -20.53 -5.32
N LYS A 325 -9.45 -21.70 -4.79
CA LYS A 325 -10.85 -22.09 -4.65
C LYS A 325 -11.62 -21.13 -3.74
N SER A 326 -11.00 -20.64 -2.67
CA SER A 326 -11.61 -19.68 -1.75
C SER A 326 -11.88 -18.34 -2.41
N ILE A 327 -10.97 -17.87 -3.26
CA ILE A 327 -11.12 -16.64 -4.05
C ILE A 327 -12.23 -16.83 -5.10
N ASP A 328 -12.22 -17.93 -5.86
CA ASP A 328 -13.22 -18.23 -6.89
C ASP A 328 -14.65 -18.33 -6.34
N ASN A 329 -14.82 -18.70 -5.08
CA ASN A 329 -16.12 -18.77 -4.42
C ASN A 329 -16.68 -17.39 -4.03
N ILE A 330 -15.83 -16.36 -3.96
CA ILE A 330 -16.23 -14.98 -3.62
C ILE A 330 -16.47 -14.16 -4.88
N SER A 331 -15.68 -14.37 -5.93
CA SER A 331 -15.74 -13.59 -7.18
C SER A 331 -16.82 -14.04 -8.18
N LYS A 332 -17.61 -15.08 -7.85
CA LYS A 332 -18.77 -15.53 -8.64
C LYS A 332 -20.07 -14.99 -8.07
#